data_AF-A0A2D6EPI8-F1
#
_entry.id   AF-A0A2D6EPI8-F1
#
_cell.length_a   1.000
_cell.length_b   1.000
_cell.length_c   1.000
_cell.angle_alpha   90.00
_cell.angle_beta   90.00
_cell.angle_gamma   90.00
#
_symmetry.space_group_name_H-M   'P 1'
#
loop_
_entity.id
_entity.type
_entity.pdbx_description
1 polymer ?
#
loop_
_entity_poly.entity_id
_entity_poly.type
_entity_poly.pdbx_seq_one_letter_code
_entity_poly.pdbx_strand_id
1 'polypeptide(L)'
;MGRDQDIPGATRYDATNGRRCTAGTKKILYDENFDSRVILLSFNWNVLAFLKKMAPQIPTAYISVTAEWFDNIKIGQPGPSPWMAGIDVDDYQESIPHSINAAGGKIWCAWSESLTRKEVQIALELGIKVFVWIVDSERGIRKFLKMDVDGIITNRPDRAKRILSSKFKI
;
A
#
# COMPACT_ATOMS: atom_id res chain seq x y z
N MET A 1 -10.45 -23.62 19.43
CA MET A 1 -10.85 -22.19 19.45
C MET A 1 -9.60 -21.36 19.72
N GLY A 2 -8.93 -20.87 18.67
CA GLY A 2 -7.76 -19.99 18.79
C GLY A 2 -8.20 -18.54 18.90
N ARG A 3 -7.62 -17.79 19.84
CA ARG A 3 -8.01 -16.42 20.22
C ARG A 3 -7.77 -15.43 19.05
N ASP A 4 -8.82 -14.71 18.66
CA ASP A 4 -8.82 -13.68 17.59
C ASP A 4 -8.15 -12.35 17.99
N GLN A 5 -7.08 -12.36 18.80
CA GLN A 5 -6.53 -11.12 19.42
C GLN A 5 -5.19 -10.60 18.84
N ASP A 6 -4.66 -11.18 17.77
CA ASP A 6 -3.25 -10.97 17.44
C ASP A 6 -2.94 -9.78 16.49
N ILE A 7 -3.78 -8.73 16.45
CA ILE A 7 -3.42 -7.45 15.80
C ILE A 7 -3.76 -6.27 16.73
N PRO A 8 -2.74 -5.54 17.24
CA PRO A 8 -2.97 -4.34 18.04
C PRO A 8 -3.73 -3.26 17.26
N GLY A 9 -4.70 -2.60 17.89
CA GLY A 9 -5.42 -1.44 17.32
C GLY A 9 -6.65 -1.74 16.44
N ALA A 10 -6.90 -2.99 16.05
CA ALA A 10 -8.11 -3.36 15.31
C ALA A 10 -9.33 -3.50 16.23
N THR A 11 -10.50 -2.99 15.82
CA THR A 11 -11.75 -3.34 16.51
C THR A 11 -12.00 -4.84 16.34
N ARG A 12 -12.63 -5.49 17.34
CA ARG A 12 -12.93 -6.94 17.27
C ARG A 12 -13.77 -7.32 16.03
N TYR A 13 -14.66 -6.42 15.61
CA TYR A 13 -15.51 -6.62 14.44
C TYR A 13 -14.72 -6.51 13.13
N ASP A 14 -13.86 -5.49 13.00
CA ASP A 14 -13.00 -5.30 11.82
C ASP A 14 -11.94 -6.39 11.70
N ALA A 15 -11.38 -6.86 12.82
CA ALA A 15 -10.44 -7.98 12.86
C ALA A 15 -11.10 -9.27 12.38
N THR A 16 -12.34 -9.55 12.82
CA THR A 16 -13.06 -10.78 12.45
C THR A 16 -13.44 -10.77 10.96
N ASN A 17 -13.99 -9.66 10.47
CA ASN A 17 -14.39 -9.54 9.07
C ASN A 17 -13.17 -9.46 8.14
N GLY A 18 -12.15 -8.70 8.51
CA GLY A 18 -10.89 -8.61 7.77
C GLY A 18 -10.24 -10.00 7.62
N ARG A 19 -10.15 -10.77 8.71
CA ARG A 19 -9.62 -12.13 8.67
C ARG A 19 -10.43 -13.06 7.76
N ARG A 20 -11.76 -13.00 7.82
CA ARG A 20 -12.66 -13.81 6.96
C ARG A 20 -12.50 -13.45 5.49
N CYS A 21 -12.51 -12.16 5.15
CA CYS A 21 -12.29 -11.69 3.78
C CYS A 21 -10.92 -12.15 3.26
N THR A 22 -9.84 -11.93 4.02
CA THR A 22 -8.50 -12.37 3.63
C THR A 22 -8.41 -13.87 3.40
N ALA A 23 -9.03 -14.68 4.27
CA ALA A 23 -9.05 -16.14 4.12
C ALA A 23 -9.84 -16.57 2.88
N GLY A 24 -10.99 -15.94 2.61
CA GLY A 24 -11.79 -16.19 1.41
C GLY A 24 -11.06 -15.83 0.12
N THR A 25 -10.44 -14.64 0.08
CA THR A 25 -9.60 -14.21 -1.05
C THR A 25 -8.44 -15.19 -1.27
N LYS A 26 -7.72 -15.57 -0.22
CA LYS A 26 -6.67 -16.59 -0.31
C LYS A 26 -7.24 -17.86 -0.94
N LYS A 27 -8.35 -18.39 -0.44
CA LYS A 27 -8.92 -19.63 -0.97
C LYS A 27 -9.14 -19.56 -2.49
N ILE A 28 -9.80 -18.51 -2.97
CA ILE A 28 -10.08 -18.30 -4.40
C ILE A 28 -8.78 -18.24 -5.21
N LEU A 29 -7.76 -17.52 -4.73
CA LEU A 29 -6.49 -17.39 -5.45
C LEU A 29 -5.77 -18.73 -5.64
N TYR A 30 -5.85 -19.64 -4.67
CA TYR A 30 -5.24 -20.96 -4.77
C TYR A 30 -6.09 -21.92 -5.59
N ASP A 31 -7.42 -21.91 -5.39
CA ASP A 31 -8.33 -22.74 -6.19
C ASP A 31 -8.17 -22.46 -7.70
N GLU A 32 -7.96 -21.18 -8.06
CA GLU A 32 -7.79 -20.72 -9.45
C GLU A 32 -6.33 -20.66 -9.93
N ASN A 33 -5.35 -21.15 -9.13
CA ASN A 33 -3.91 -21.10 -9.45
C ASN A 33 -3.40 -19.72 -9.88
N PHE A 34 -3.84 -18.68 -9.19
CA PHE A 34 -3.59 -17.27 -9.53
C PHE A 34 -2.71 -16.54 -8.51
N ASP A 35 -2.30 -17.22 -7.43
CA ASP A 35 -1.52 -16.71 -6.30
C ASP A 35 -0.16 -16.11 -6.70
N SER A 36 0.48 -16.61 -7.76
CA SER A 36 1.75 -16.09 -8.28
C SER A 36 1.62 -14.82 -9.17
N ARG A 37 0.40 -14.42 -9.52
CA ARG A 37 0.12 -13.29 -10.44
C ARG A 37 -0.57 -12.11 -9.78
N VAL A 38 -0.63 -12.08 -8.45
CA VAL A 38 -1.38 -11.08 -7.70
C VAL A 38 -0.53 -10.38 -6.65
N ILE A 39 -0.95 -9.17 -6.34
CA ILE A 39 -0.48 -8.39 -5.21
C ILE A 39 -1.73 -7.97 -4.46
N LEU A 40 -1.84 -8.29 -3.16
CA LEU A 40 -2.97 -7.80 -2.36
C LEU A 40 -2.68 -6.39 -1.87
N LEU A 41 -3.55 -5.44 -2.20
CA LEU A 41 -3.45 -4.05 -1.77
C LEU A 41 -4.62 -3.65 -0.86
N SER A 42 -4.38 -2.80 0.14
CA SER A 42 -5.44 -2.30 1.03
C SER A 42 -5.07 -0.99 1.76
N PHE A 43 -6.07 -0.15 2.02
CA PHE A 43 -5.98 0.95 3.01
C PHE A 43 -5.93 0.43 4.44
N ASN A 44 -6.59 -0.71 4.68
CA ASN A 44 -6.61 -1.36 5.98
C ASN A 44 -5.46 -2.38 6.06
N TRP A 45 -4.34 -1.97 6.63
CA TRP A 45 -3.13 -2.78 6.74
C TRP A 45 -3.33 -4.00 7.65
N ASN A 46 -4.37 -4.03 8.50
CA ASN A 46 -4.73 -5.22 9.27
C ASN A 46 -4.96 -6.43 8.37
N VAL A 47 -5.62 -6.25 7.21
CA VAL A 47 -5.87 -7.37 6.28
C VAL A 47 -4.60 -7.88 5.62
N LEU A 48 -3.62 -7.00 5.42
CA LEU A 48 -2.30 -7.35 4.88
C LEU A 48 -1.50 -8.12 5.93
N ALA A 49 -1.52 -7.69 7.19
CA ALA A 49 -0.90 -8.41 8.30
C ALA A 49 -1.50 -9.82 8.47
N PHE A 50 -2.82 -9.97 8.35
CA PHE A 50 -3.46 -11.29 8.32
C PHE A 50 -2.99 -12.14 7.13
N LEU A 51 -2.92 -11.57 5.92
CA LEU A 51 -2.50 -12.32 4.74
C LEU A 51 -1.06 -12.79 4.89
N LYS A 52 -0.14 -11.93 5.34
CA LYS A 52 1.26 -12.29 5.57
C LYS A 52 1.43 -13.49 6.50
N LYS A 53 0.62 -13.58 7.55
CA LYS A 53 0.63 -14.75 8.46
C LYS A 53 0.15 -16.04 7.78
N MET A 54 -0.79 -15.94 6.84
CA MET A 54 -1.46 -17.11 6.24
C MET A 54 -0.91 -17.54 4.86
N ALA A 55 -0.32 -16.62 4.11
CA ALA A 55 0.19 -16.80 2.76
C ALA A 55 1.34 -15.79 2.49
N PRO A 56 2.49 -15.93 3.18
CA PRO A 56 3.59 -14.97 3.09
C PRO A 56 4.21 -14.85 1.68
N GLN A 57 3.95 -15.81 0.79
CA GLN A 57 4.41 -15.75 -0.60
C GLN A 57 3.63 -14.74 -1.45
N ILE A 58 2.41 -14.37 -1.06
CA ILE A 58 1.60 -13.41 -1.83
C ILE A 58 2.07 -12.01 -1.44
N PRO A 59 2.60 -11.21 -2.38
CA PRO A 59 3.05 -9.86 -2.08
C PRO A 59 1.90 -8.97 -1.60
N THR A 60 2.21 -8.07 -0.67
CA THR A 60 1.26 -7.08 -0.14
C THR A 60 1.70 -5.66 -0.49
N ALA A 61 0.76 -4.82 -0.92
CA ALA A 61 0.97 -3.40 -1.17
C ALA A 61 0.16 -2.52 -0.22
N TYR A 62 0.86 -1.58 0.41
CA TYR A 62 0.35 -0.75 1.49
C TYR A 62 -0.19 0.55 0.90
N ILE A 63 -1.50 0.79 0.98
CA ILE A 63 -2.09 2.02 0.45
C ILE A 63 -2.09 3.10 1.54
N SER A 64 -1.68 4.32 1.19
CA SER A 64 -1.75 5.48 2.08
C SER A 64 -2.47 6.66 1.44
N VAL A 65 -3.25 7.37 2.26
CA VAL A 65 -3.89 8.66 1.98
C VAL A 65 -3.79 9.50 3.23
N THR A 66 -3.41 10.76 3.05
CA THR A 66 -3.50 11.81 4.06
C THR A 66 -4.29 12.96 3.42
N ALA A 67 -5.61 12.94 3.59
CA ALA A 67 -6.51 13.95 3.05
C ALA A 67 -7.60 14.29 4.05
N GLU A 68 -8.20 15.48 3.93
CA GLU A 68 -9.28 15.91 4.82
C GLU A 68 -10.50 14.96 4.77
N TRP A 69 -10.82 14.44 3.59
CA TRP A 69 -11.95 13.54 3.39
C TRP A 69 -11.66 12.09 3.84
N PHE A 70 -10.39 11.70 3.93
CA PHE A 70 -9.98 10.38 4.37
C PHE A 70 -8.49 10.37 4.71
N ASP A 71 -8.18 9.90 5.92
CA ASP A 71 -6.82 9.72 6.38
C ASP A 71 -6.70 8.38 7.12
N ASN A 72 -6.02 7.43 6.48
CA ASN A 72 -5.75 6.13 7.07
C ASN A 72 -4.40 6.08 7.81
N ILE A 73 -3.59 7.13 7.72
CA ILE A 73 -2.28 7.21 8.38
C ILE A 73 -2.39 7.94 9.71
N LYS A 74 -3.21 9.00 9.78
CA LYS A 74 -3.50 9.80 10.98
C LYS A 74 -2.25 10.37 11.66
N ILE A 75 -1.38 11.00 10.86
CA ILE A 75 -0.14 11.63 11.34
C ILE A 75 -0.45 12.65 12.47
N GLY A 76 0.33 12.60 13.56
CA GLY A 76 0.21 13.49 14.70
C GLY A 76 -1.01 13.25 15.58
N GLN A 77 -1.78 12.18 15.34
CA GLN A 77 -2.91 11.79 16.18
C GLN A 77 -2.46 10.83 17.28
N PRO A 78 -3.00 10.91 18.50
CA PRO A 78 -2.58 10.02 19.59
C PRO A 78 -2.82 8.53 19.27
N GLY A 79 -1.73 7.75 19.28
CA GLY A 79 -1.75 6.30 19.14
C GLY A 79 -1.92 5.84 17.69
N PRO A 80 -1.75 4.52 17.44
CA PRO A 80 -1.73 3.99 16.10
C PRO A 80 -3.08 4.15 15.41
N SER A 81 -3.04 4.53 14.13
CA SER A 81 -4.22 4.52 13.28
C SER A 81 -4.88 3.13 13.31
N PRO A 82 -6.22 3.05 13.45
CA PRO A 82 -6.95 1.77 13.40
C PRO A 82 -6.71 0.98 12.12
N TRP A 83 -6.23 1.64 11.06
CA TRP A 83 -5.95 1.07 9.75
C TRP A 83 -4.54 0.50 9.64
N MET A 84 -3.60 0.83 10.53
CA MET A 84 -2.17 0.55 10.35
C MET A 84 -1.69 -0.71 11.09
N ALA A 85 -2.59 -1.59 11.50
CA ALA A 85 -2.25 -2.85 12.17
C ALA A 85 -1.39 -2.68 13.44
N GLY A 86 -1.64 -1.59 14.17
CA GLY A 86 -0.95 -1.28 15.42
C GLY A 86 0.35 -0.52 15.25
N ILE A 87 0.75 -0.20 14.01
CA ILE A 87 1.89 0.68 13.73
C ILE A 87 1.42 2.12 13.90
N ASP A 88 2.11 2.85 14.76
CA ASP A 88 1.96 4.30 14.88
C ASP A 88 2.98 4.97 13.96
N VAL A 89 2.52 5.85 13.08
CA VAL A 89 3.39 6.57 12.13
C VAL A 89 4.31 7.56 12.86
N ASP A 90 3.88 8.04 14.03
CA ASP A 90 4.60 9.04 14.82
C ASP A 90 5.86 8.43 15.45
N ASP A 91 5.88 7.12 15.70
CA ASP A 91 7.07 6.36 16.13
C ASP A 91 8.17 6.33 15.05
N TYR A 92 7.84 6.71 13.81
CA TYR A 92 8.73 6.70 12.66
C TYR A 92 8.98 8.09 12.07
N GLN A 93 8.95 9.14 12.90
CA GLN A 93 9.15 10.52 12.47
C GLN A 93 8.19 10.91 11.33
N GLU A 94 6.93 10.47 11.47
CA GLU A 94 5.85 10.73 10.50
C GLU A 94 6.14 10.16 9.10
N SER A 95 7.06 9.19 9.00
CA SER A 95 7.51 8.64 7.73
C SER A 95 6.72 7.39 7.33
N ILE A 96 5.92 7.53 6.28
CA ILE A 96 5.13 6.42 5.70
C ILE A 96 6.04 5.28 5.20
N PRO A 97 7.14 5.52 4.45
CA PRO A 97 8.04 4.44 4.03
C PRO A 97 8.66 3.65 5.19
N HIS A 98 9.09 4.31 6.28
CA HIS A 98 9.62 3.63 7.45
C HIS A 98 8.55 2.78 8.15
N SER A 99 7.33 3.32 8.26
CA SER A 99 6.18 2.59 8.81
C SER A 99 5.85 1.34 7.97
N ILE A 100 5.90 1.44 6.64
CA ILE A 100 5.71 0.29 5.73
C ILE A 100 6.84 -0.73 5.92
N ASN A 101 8.09 -0.29 6.04
CA ASN A 101 9.22 -1.20 6.27
C ASN A 101 9.07 -1.92 7.63
N ALA A 102 8.64 -1.21 8.68
CA ALA A 102 8.34 -1.79 9.99
C ALA A 102 7.20 -2.82 9.94
N ALA A 103 6.21 -2.60 9.08
CA ALA A 103 5.17 -3.59 8.76
C ALA A 103 5.68 -4.81 7.98
N GLY A 104 6.98 -4.84 7.64
CA GLY A 104 7.61 -5.81 6.74
C GLY A 104 7.16 -5.67 5.29
N GLY A 105 6.60 -4.52 4.90
CA GLY A 105 6.11 -4.24 3.55
C GLY A 105 7.25 -3.94 2.57
N LYS A 106 7.01 -4.22 1.29
CA LYS A 106 7.96 -3.97 0.19
C LYS A 106 7.36 -3.22 -0.99
N ILE A 107 6.08 -2.87 -0.91
CA ILE A 107 5.35 -2.13 -1.94
C ILE A 107 4.47 -1.09 -1.26
N TRP A 108 4.58 0.16 -1.71
CA TRP A 108 3.82 1.30 -1.27
C TRP A 108 2.96 1.84 -2.41
N CYS A 109 1.66 2.01 -2.18
CA CYS A 109 0.72 2.66 -3.08
C CYS A 109 0.31 4.03 -2.51
N ALA A 110 1.00 5.09 -2.91
CA ALA A 110 0.82 6.43 -2.39
C ALA A 110 -0.23 7.23 -3.17
N TRP A 111 -1.07 7.97 -2.47
CA TRP A 111 -1.94 8.97 -3.10
C TRP A 111 -1.11 10.10 -3.73
N SER A 112 -1.47 10.51 -4.95
CA SER A 112 -0.67 11.42 -5.77
C SER A 112 -0.48 12.80 -5.16
N GLU A 113 -1.48 13.30 -4.44
CA GLU A 113 -1.43 14.65 -3.87
C GLU A 113 -0.58 14.72 -2.60
N SER A 114 -0.39 13.60 -1.89
CA SER A 114 0.44 13.56 -0.68
C SER A 114 1.88 13.07 -0.93
N LEU A 115 2.16 12.45 -2.08
CA LEU A 115 3.48 11.86 -2.36
C LEU A 115 4.56 12.91 -2.64
N THR A 116 5.63 12.90 -1.84
CA THR A 116 6.80 13.78 -2.02
C THR A 116 8.02 13.05 -2.58
N ARG A 117 8.96 13.80 -3.21
CA ARG A 117 10.22 13.22 -3.71
C ARG A 117 11.10 12.68 -2.57
N LYS A 118 11.08 13.34 -1.41
CA LYS A 118 11.83 12.92 -0.22
C LYS A 118 11.38 11.53 0.22
N GLU A 119 10.06 11.29 0.30
CA GLU A 119 9.56 9.97 0.69
C GLU A 119 9.82 8.90 -0.36
N VAL A 120 9.77 9.24 -1.66
CA VAL A 120 10.16 8.27 -2.71
C VAL A 120 11.63 7.85 -2.55
N GLN A 121 12.52 8.80 -2.26
CA GLN A 121 13.94 8.50 -2.04
C GLN A 121 14.15 7.60 -0.81
N ILE A 122 13.46 7.88 0.30
CA ILE A 122 13.50 7.02 1.50
C ILE A 122 12.98 5.62 1.17
N ALA A 123 11.87 5.51 0.43
CA ALA A 123 11.32 4.22 0.02
C ALA A 123 12.32 3.42 -0.83
N LEU A 124 13.00 4.07 -1.78
CA LEU A 124 14.03 3.46 -2.60
C LEU A 124 15.20 2.92 -1.75
N GLU A 125 15.68 3.72 -0.79
CA GLU A 125 16.76 3.32 0.15
C GLU A 125 16.36 2.12 1.03
N LEU A 126 15.07 2.01 1.38
CA LEU A 126 14.51 0.88 2.13
C LEU A 126 14.19 -0.34 1.24
N GLY A 127 14.39 -0.25 -0.07
CA GLY A 127 14.04 -1.29 -1.04
C GLY A 127 12.53 -1.50 -1.19
N ILE A 128 11.74 -0.44 -0.99
CA ILE A 128 10.28 -0.43 -1.16
C ILE A 128 9.96 0.12 -2.54
N LYS A 129 9.18 -0.65 -3.32
CA LYS A 129 8.65 -0.18 -4.60
C LYS A 129 7.53 0.84 -4.40
N VAL A 130 7.53 1.93 -5.15
CA VAL A 130 6.53 3.00 -5.04
C VAL A 130 5.62 3.02 -6.26
N PHE A 131 4.33 2.84 -6.03
CA PHE A 131 3.26 3.04 -7.00
C PHE A 131 2.46 4.27 -6.59
N VAL A 132 2.07 5.11 -7.55
CA VAL A 132 1.28 6.32 -7.28
C VAL A 132 -0.11 6.24 -7.91
N TRP A 133 -1.14 6.66 -7.18
CA TRP A 133 -2.55 6.63 -7.62
C TRP A 133 -3.31 7.91 -7.22
N ILE A 134 -4.35 8.35 -7.93
CA ILE A 134 -4.66 8.07 -9.34
C ILE A 134 -4.10 9.23 -10.17
N VAL A 135 -3.34 8.91 -11.22
CA VAL A 135 -2.68 9.93 -12.04
C VAL A 135 -3.18 9.87 -13.48
N ASP A 136 -4.10 10.77 -13.85
CA ASP A 136 -4.75 10.75 -15.18
C ASP A 136 -4.22 11.81 -16.16
N SER A 137 -3.58 12.85 -15.66
CA SER A 137 -3.03 13.94 -16.48
C SER A 137 -1.65 13.58 -17.01
N GLU A 138 -1.34 13.98 -18.25
CA GLU A 138 0.01 13.78 -18.80
C GLU A 138 1.09 14.47 -17.99
N ARG A 139 0.78 15.66 -17.47
CA ARG A 139 1.67 16.41 -16.59
C ARG A 139 1.98 15.61 -15.32
N GLY A 140 0.96 15.03 -14.70
CA GLY A 140 1.11 14.16 -13.52
C GLY A 140 1.94 12.91 -13.84
N ILE A 141 1.62 12.22 -14.93
CA ILE A 141 2.36 11.03 -15.38
C ILE A 141 3.85 11.38 -15.54
N ARG A 142 4.16 12.46 -16.27
CA ARG A 142 5.55 12.91 -16.47
C ARG A 142 6.22 13.36 -15.18
N LYS A 143 5.49 13.98 -14.24
CA LYS A 143 6.00 14.38 -12.91
C LYS A 143 6.48 13.16 -12.15
N PHE A 144 5.63 12.15 -11.98
CA PHE A 144 5.97 10.98 -11.16
C PHE A 144 7.00 10.07 -11.84
N LEU A 145 7.00 9.97 -13.18
CA LEU A 145 8.09 9.31 -13.91
C LEU A 145 9.47 10.00 -13.77
N LYS A 146 9.52 11.27 -13.34
CA LYS A 146 10.77 11.97 -13.00
C LYS A 146 11.12 11.84 -11.51
N MET A 147 10.19 11.35 -10.69
CA MET A 147 10.39 11.06 -9.28
C MET A 147 10.82 9.60 -9.06
N ASP A 148 11.07 8.85 -10.13
CA ASP A 148 11.55 7.46 -10.08
C ASP A 148 10.61 6.50 -9.34
N VAL A 149 9.29 6.74 -9.45
CA VAL A 149 8.28 5.77 -9.01
C VAL A 149 8.32 4.52 -9.89
N ASP A 150 8.08 3.35 -9.31
CA ASP A 150 8.03 2.05 -10.00
C ASP A 150 6.76 1.87 -10.85
N GLY A 151 5.68 2.57 -10.52
CA GLY A 151 4.43 2.42 -11.27
C GLY A 151 3.43 3.54 -11.09
N ILE A 152 2.53 3.64 -12.06
CA ILE A 152 1.44 4.61 -12.11
C ILE A 152 0.12 3.87 -12.23
N ILE A 153 -0.79 4.12 -11.29
CA ILE A 153 -2.17 3.66 -11.32
C ILE A 153 -3.01 4.81 -11.90
N THR A 154 -3.67 4.53 -13.03
CA THR A 154 -4.32 5.55 -13.86
C THR A 154 -5.61 5.03 -14.50
N ASN A 155 -6.60 5.90 -14.64
CA ASN A 155 -7.78 5.67 -15.48
C ASN A 155 -7.47 5.91 -16.97
N ARG A 156 -6.27 6.42 -17.29
CA ARG A 156 -5.83 6.76 -18.65
C ARG A 156 -4.60 5.94 -19.08
N PRO A 157 -4.73 4.60 -19.16
CA PRO A 157 -3.62 3.75 -19.59
C PRO A 157 -3.16 4.05 -21.02
N ASP A 158 -4.04 4.56 -21.88
CA ASP A 158 -3.73 5.04 -23.23
C ASP A 158 -2.67 6.17 -23.21
N ARG A 159 -2.84 7.16 -22.32
CA ARG A 159 -1.90 8.27 -22.16
C ARG A 159 -0.58 7.80 -21.58
N ALA A 160 -0.63 6.97 -20.54
CA ALA A 160 0.56 6.43 -19.90
C ALA A 160 1.41 5.63 -20.90
N LYS A 161 0.78 4.72 -21.68
CA LYS A 161 1.45 3.97 -22.74
C LYS A 161 2.12 4.89 -23.77
N ARG A 162 1.38 5.87 -24.30
CA ARG A 162 1.94 6.83 -25.27
C ARG A 162 3.15 7.58 -24.73
N ILE A 163 3.09 8.06 -23.48
CA ILE A 163 4.19 8.78 -22.84
C ILE A 163 5.40 7.86 -22.65
N LEU A 164 5.20 6.65 -22.16
CA LEU A 164 6.28 5.67 -21.97
C LEU A 164 6.94 5.31 -23.31
N SER A 165 6.16 5.00 -24.36
CA SER A 165 6.70 4.73 -25.69
C SER A 165 7.45 5.91 -26.29
N SER A 166 7.05 7.16 -25.98
CA SER A 166 7.79 8.34 -26.43
C SER A 166 9.11 8.58 -25.69
N LYS A 167 9.19 8.18 -24.41
CA LYS A 167 10.35 8.35 -23.53
C LYS A 167 11.42 7.27 -23.77
N PHE A 168 11.00 6.06 -24.16
CA PHE A 168 11.86 4.89 -24.34
C PHE A 168 11.91 4.42 -25.80
N LYS A 169 11.85 5.34 -26.78
CA LYS A 169 12.15 4.96 -28.17
C LYS A 169 13.58 4.40 -28.22
N ILE A 170 13.68 3.09 -28.42
CA ILE A 170 14.90 2.36 -28.83
C ILE A 170 15.09 2.59 -30.33
#